data_AF-A0A0T1WC29-F1
#
_entry.id   AF-A0A0T1WC29-F1
#
_cell.length_a   1.000
_cell.length_b   1.000
_cell.length_c   1.000
_cell.angle_alpha   90.00
_cell.angle_beta   90.00
_cell.angle_gamma   90.00
#
_symmetry.space_group_name_H-M   'P 1'
#
loop_
_entity.id
_entity.type
_entity.pdbx_description
1 polymer ?
#
loop_
_entity_poly.entity_id
_entity_poly.type
_entity_poly.pdbx_seq_one_letter_code
_entity_poly.pdbx_strand_id
1 'polypeptide(L)'
;MTPNTGVDRPVTAVQRTSWRAQLAARLFADYLDRQLAVGFVGPTGSALAVRAARLESDDERYSVARALRRAVVESRRGRPLGTPTVPVNRDNVAAAQDVIDRITLRLHSPRRVSARGMARLQRVLSDGCGPLYARGGGNLDDRLRAAFAAL
;
A
#
# COMPACT_ATOMS: atom_id res chain seq x y z
N MET A 1 23.26 43.69 -23.39
CA MET A 1 24.36 42.97 -22.71
C MET A 1 23.88 42.62 -21.31
N THR A 2 23.21 41.47 -21.16
CA THR A 2 23.08 40.73 -19.87
C THR A 2 24.46 40.13 -19.52
N PRO A 3 24.75 39.57 -18.30
CA PRO A 3 23.88 39.08 -17.22
C PRO A 3 24.33 39.59 -15.80
N ASN A 4 23.75 39.29 -14.64
CA ASN A 4 23.61 37.98 -13.99
C ASN A 4 22.71 38.15 -12.73
N THR A 5 21.48 37.62 -12.70
CA THR A 5 21.14 36.30 -12.13
C THR A 5 21.85 35.95 -10.82
N GLY A 6 21.38 36.55 -9.73
CA GLY A 6 21.48 35.96 -8.39
C GLY A 6 20.40 34.90 -8.26
N VAL A 7 20.77 33.63 -8.48
CA VAL A 7 19.90 32.47 -8.29
C VAL A 7 19.60 32.31 -6.80
N ASP A 8 18.41 32.72 -6.38
CA ASP A 8 17.79 32.21 -5.17
C ASP A 8 17.61 30.70 -5.33
N ARG A 9 18.42 29.92 -4.61
CA ARG A 9 18.24 28.47 -4.51
C ARG A 9 16.91 28.22 -3.79
N PRO A 10 15.94 27.51 -4.39
CA PRO A 10 14.80 27.06 -3.62
C PRO A 10 15.30 26.05 -2.58
N VAL A 11 15.14 26.45 -1.32
CA VAL A 11 15.35 25.63 -0.14
C VAL A 11 14.60 24.31 -0.34
N THR A 12 15.32 23.19 -0.45
CA THR A 12 14.74 21.84 -0.34
C THR A 12 14.23 21.67 1.09
N ALA A 13 13.06 22.23 1.36
CA ALA A 13 12.26 21.84 2.50
C ALA A 13 11.77 20.42 2.19
N VAL A 14 12.49 19.43 2.71
CA VAL A 14 11.90 18.11 2.99
C VAL A 14 10.76 18.39 3.97
N GLN A 15 9.58 18.67 3.42
CA GLN A 15 8.38 18.86 4.20
C GLN A 15 8.18 17.59 5.01
N ARG A 16 8.20 17.73 6.34
CA ARG A 16 7.75 16.67 7.25
C ARG A 16 6.29 16.39 6.90
N THR A 17 6.07 15.41 6.02
CA THR A 17 4.75 15.07 5.54
C THR A 17 3.93 14.59 6.73
N SER A 18 2.99 15.41 7.16
CA SER A 18 2.05 15.09 8.21
C SER A 18 1.41 13.74 7.91
N TRP A 19 1.31 12.84 8.90
CA TRP A 19 0.62 11.57 8.74
C TRP A 19 -0.82 11.75 8.25
N ARG A 20 -1.44 12.91 8.52
CA ARG A 20 -2.75 13.30 7.97
C ARG A 20 -2.69 13.61 6.48
N ALA A 21 -1.60 14.21 5.99
CA ALA A 21 -1.38 14.43 4.56
C ALA A 21 -1.03 13.12 3.84
N GLN A 22 -0.27 12.24 4.48
CA GLN A 22 -0.06 10.87 4.00
C GLN A 22 -1.36 10.06 4.02
N LEU A 23 -2.18 10.20 5.07
CA LEU A 23 -3.47 9.55 5.18
C LEU A 23 -4.46 10.13 4.17
N ALA A 24 -4.47 11.45 3.94
CA ALA A 24 -5.33 12.09 2.93
C ALA A 24 -4.93 11.68 1.51
N ALA A 25 -3.63 11.69 1.20
CA ALA A 25 -3.11 11.17 -0.07
C ALA A 25 -3.46 9.69 -0.26
N ARG A 26 -3.36 8.89 0.81
CA ARG A 26 -3.80 7.48 0.82
C ARG A 26 -5.30 7.33 0.73
N LEU A 27 -6.11 8.21 1.31
CA LEU A 27 -7.58 8.12 1.29
C LEU A 27 -8.16 8.53 -0.06
N PHE A 28 -7.53 9.49 -0.75
CA PHE A 28 -7.87 9.81 -2.15
C PHE A 28 -7.46 8.67 -3.09
N ALA A 29 -6.29 8.07 -2.88
CA ALA A 29 -5.92 6.83 -3.55
C ALA A 29 -6.91 5.69 -3.21
N ASP A 30 -7.29 5.56 -1.95
CA ASP A 30 -8.24 4.56 -1.44
C ASP A 30 -9.65 4.75 -2.01
N TYR A 31 -10.07 5.97 -2.34
CA TYR A 31 -11.34 6.22 -3.01
C TYR A 31 -11.33 5.68 -4.45
N LEU A 32 -10.26 5.93 -5.21
CA LEU A 32 -10.08 5.36 -6.55
C LEU A 32 -9.89 3.84 -6.48
N ASP A 33 -9.13 3.37 -5.50
CA ASP A 33 -8.89 1.95 -5.25
C ASP A 33 -10.18 1.26 -4.80
N ARG A 34 -11.08 1.94 -4.07
CA ARG A 34 -12.42 1.43 -3.73
C ARG A 34 -13.27 1.23 -4.97
N GLN A 35 -13.25 2.18 -5.92
CA GLN A 35 -13.96 2.01 -7.19
C GLN A 35 -13.40 0.83 -7.99
N LEU A 36 -12.07 0.71 -8.06
CA LEU A 36 -11.41 -0.44 -8.71
C LEU A 36 -11.68 -1.77 -7.99
N ALA A 37 -11.74 -1.79 -6.66
CA ALA A 37 -12.00 -2.99 -5.85
C ALA A 37 -13.42 -3.55 -6.06
N VAL A 38 -14.37 -2.66 -6.38
CA VAL A 38 -15.75 -3.02 -6.78
C VAL A 38 -15.79 -3.52 -8.24
N GLY A 39 -14.76 -3.21 -9.03
CA GLY A 39 -14.63 -3.62 -10.44
C GLY A 39 -14.97 -2.51 -11.44
N PHE A 40 -15.09 -1.26 -10.97
CA PHE A 40 -15.35 -0.13 -11.84
C PHE A 40 -14.08 0.25 -12.60
N VAL A 41 -14.11 0.13 -13.92
CA VAL A 41 -13.04 0.59 -14.81
C VAL A 41 -13.54 1.88 -15.45
N GLY A 42 -12.86 3.00 -15.15
CA GLY A 42 -13.19 4.28 -15.78
C GLY A 42 -12.84 4.29 -17.27
N PRO A 43 -13.41 5.21 -18.06
CA PRO A 43 -13.06 5.36 -19.48
C PRO A 43 -11.55 5.51 -19.69
N THR A 44 -11.05 5.09 -20.86
CA THR A 44 -9.63 5.27 -21.25
C THR A 44 -9.23 6.74 -21.12
N GLY A 45 -8.12 7.03 -20.42
CA GLY A 45 -7.66 8.39 -20.14
C GLY A 45 -8.23 9.03 -18.87
N SER A 46 -9.18 8.36 -18.19
CA SER A 46 -9.63 8.81 -16.87
C SER A 46 -8.55 8.61 -15.80
N ALA A 47 -8.62 9.39 -14.71
CA ALA A 47 -7.77 9.22 -13.53
C ALA A 47 -7.82 7.79 -12.97
N LEU A 48 -8.95 7.11 -13.16
CA LEU A 48 -9.21 5.74 -12.72
C LEU A 48 -8.45 4.71 -13.59
N ALA A 49 -8.45 4.90 -14.91
CA ALA A 49 -7.66 4.08 -15.84
C ALA A 49 -6.14 4.27 -15.65
N VAL A 50 -5.70 5.52 -15.42
CA VAL A 50 -4.29 5.82 -15.10
C VAL A 50 -3.88 5.19 -13.77
N ARG A 51 -4.75 5.26 -12.74
CA ARG A 51 -4.52 4.61 -11.44
C ARG A 51 -4.48 3.09 -11.57
N ALA A 52 -5.37 2.48 -12.37
CA ALA A 52 -5.36 1.05 -12.63
C ALA A 52 -4.04 0.61 -13.28
N ALA A 53 -3.59 1.29 -14.33
CA ALA A 53 -2.31 1.01 -14.98
C ALA A 53 -1.12 1.16 -14.01
N ARG A 54 -1.17 2.16 -13.11
CA ARG A 54 -0.15 2.34 -12.07
C ARG A 54 -0.17 1.22 -11.03
N LEU A 55 -1.35 0.73 -10.62
CA LEU A 55 -1.47 -0.41 -9.71
C LEU A 55 -0.92 -1.71 -10.31
N GLU A 56 -1.02 -1.87 -11.63
CA GLU A 56 -0.48 -3.02 -12.36
C GLU A 56 1.03 -2.92 -12.62
N SER A 57 1.64 -1.74 -12.39
CA SER A 57 3.07 -1.53 -12.59
C SER A 57 3.94 -2.33 -11.62
N ASP A 58 5.11 -2.75 -12.10
CA ASP A 58 6.08 -3.54 -11.34
C ASP A 58 6.50 -2.86 -10.04
N ASP A 59 6.71 -1.54 -10.07
CA ASP A 59 7.09 -0.75 -8.90
C ASP A 59 6.04 -0.84 -7.79
N GLU A 60 4.76 -0.74 -8.14
CA GLU A 60 3.67 -0.82 -7.17
C GLU A 60 3.50 -2.25 -6.64
N ARG A 61 3.63 -3.26 -7.51
CA ARG A 61 3.64 -4.69 -7.12
C ARG A 61 4.75 -4.97 -6.10
N TYR A 62 5.96 -4.51 -6.37
CA TYR A 62 7.10 -4.69 -5.46
C TYR A 62 6.96 -3.86 -4.19
N SER A 63 6.39 -2.65 -4.25
CA SER A 63 6.11 -1.82 -3.07
C SER A 63 5.16 -2.54 -2.10
N VAL A 64 4.06 -3.09 -2.61
CA VAL A 64 3.08 -3.86 -1.83
C VAL A 64 3.73 -5.12 -1.25
N ALA A 65 4.48 -5.88 -2.06
CA ALA A 65 5.18 -7.07 -1.58
C ALA A 65 6.21 -6.74 -0.48
N ARG A 66 6.95 -5.64 -0.61
CA ARG A 66 7.88 -5.15 0.42
C ARG A 66 7.17 -4.70 1.69
N ALA A 67 5.98 -4.12 1.59
CA ALA A 67 5.18 -3.73 2.76
C ALA A 67 4.71 -4.97 3.53
N LEU A 68 4.21 -5.99 2.82
CA LEU A 68 3.79 -7.26 3.41
C LEU A 68 4.95 -8.00 4.10
N ARG A 69 6.11 -8.12 3.42
CA ARG A 69 7.32 -8.71 4.04
C ARG A 69 7.76 -7.95 5.28
N ARG A 70 7.71 -6.61 5.27
CA ARG A 70 8.02 -5.80 6.45
C ARG A 70 7.08 -6.10 7.61
N ALA A 71 5.78 -6.28 7.37
CA ALA A 71 4.83 -6.65 8.41
C ALA A 71 5.16 -8.00 9.07
N VAL A 72 5.60 -9.00 8.28
CA VAL A 72 6.04 -10.31 8.80
C VAL A 72 7.35 -10.20 9.59
N VAL A 73 8.31 -9.40 9.13
CA VAL A 73 9.55 -9.18 9.88
C VAL A 73 9.27 -8.47 11.20
N GLU A 74 8.41 -7.47 11.17
CA GLU A 74 7.96 -6.69 12.32
C GLU A 74 7.19 -7.56 13.33
N SER A 75 6.34 -8.50 12.87
CA SER A 75 5.62 -9.38 13.78
C SER A 75 6.59 -10.29 14.57
N ARG A 76 7.63 -10.80 13.90
CA ARG A 76 8.64 -11.68 14.49
C ARG A 76 9.63 -10.96 15.39
N ARG A 77 10.20 -9.84 14.92
CA ARG A 77 11.28 -9.12 15.62
C ARG A 77 10.77 -8.05 16.59
N GLY A 78 9.50 -7.67 16.45
CA GLY A 78 8.97 -6.51 17.14
C GLY A 78 9.45 -5.20 16.56
N ARG A 79 8.89 -4.15 17.16
CA ARG A 79 9.03 -2.79 16.67
C ARG A 79 10.25 -2.09 17.22
N PRO A 80 10.99 -1.33 16.39
CA PRO A 80 11.96 -0.37 16.89
C PRO A 80 11.28 0.65 17.81
N LEU A 81 11.84 0.85 19.00
CA LEU A 81 11.38 1.85 19.95
C LEU A 81 11.41 3.25 19.33
N GLY A 82 10.43 4.10 19.65
CA GLY A 82 10.39 5.50 19.20
C GLY A 82 9.90 5.73 17.77
N THR A 83 9.53 4.67 17.03
CA THR A 83 8.84 4.88 15.74
C THR A 83 7.41 5.44 15.99
N PRO A 84 6.80 6.19 15.06
CA PRO A 84 5.43 6.75 15.20
C PRO A 84 4.30 5.94 14.52
N THR A 85 4.61 4.80 13.88
CA THR A 85 3.64 3.92 13.17
C THR A 85 2.79 3.05 14.12
N VAL A 86 1.60 2.59 13.72
CA VAL A 86 0.84 1.61 14.51
C VAL A 86 1.55 0.25 14.49
N PRO A 87 1.77 -0.43 15.64
CA PRO A 87 2.37 -1.76 15.66
C PRO A 87 1.48 -2.79 14.96
N VAL A 88 2.09 -3.82 14.37
CA VAL A 88 1.35 -4.92 13.72
C VAL A 88 0.74 -5.87 14.75
N ASN A 89 -0.39 -6.48 14.42
CA ASN A 89 -0.97 -7.55 15.23
C ASN A 89 -0.18 -8.84 14.97
N ARG A 90 0.65 -9.26 15.94
CA ARG A 90 1.56 -10.39 15.78
C ARG A 90 0.84 -11.70 15.49
N ASP A 91 -0.23 -11.99 16.23
CA ASP A 91 -0.95 -13.25 16.14
C ASP A 91 -1.68 -13.37 14.80
N ASN A 92 -2.34 -12.30 14.36
CA ASN A 92 -2.99 -12.26 13.05
C ASN A 92 -2.01 -12.36 11.89
N VAL A 93 -0.85 -11.69 11.98
CA VAL A 93 0.18 -11.76 10.93
C VAL A 93 0.83 -13.14 10.90
N ALA A 94 1.05 -13.78 12.06
CA ALA A 94 1.56 -15.14 12.15
C ALA A 94 0.57 -16.14 11.54
N ALA A 95 -0.72 -16.02 11.87
CA ALA A 95 -1.77 -16.88 11.30
C ALA A 95 -1.92 -16.73 9.78
N ALA A 96 -1.73 -15.51 9.25
CA ALA A 96 -1.85 -15.21 7.82
C ALA A 96 -0.53 -15.33 7.04
N GLN A 97 0.56 -15.79 7.67
CA GLN A 97 1.91 -15.74 7.09
C GLN A 97 2.00 -16.53 5.76
N ASP A 98 1.40 -17.72 5.70
CA ASP A 98 1.42 -18.55 4.50
C ASP A 98 0.73 -17.85 3.31
N VAL A 99 -0.36 -17.13 3.57
CA VAL A 99 -1.07 -16.35 2.54
C VAL A 99 -0.25 -15.14 2.13
N ILE A 100 0.40 -14.46 3.07
CA ILE A 100 1.32 -13.36 2.78
C ILE A 100 2.47 -13.81 1.88
N ASP A 101 3.05 -14.98 2.14
CA ASP A 101 4.15 -15.53 1.34
C ASP A 101 3.68 -15.90 -0.07
N ARG A 102 2.50 -16.50 -0.21
CA ARG A 102 1.88 -16.78 -1.52
C ARG A 102 1.60 -15.52 -2.33
N ILE A 103 1.02 -14.49 -1.70
CA ILE A 103 0.79 -13.18 -2.34
C ILE A 103 2.13 -12.60 -2.78
N THR A 104 3.13 -12.61 -1.91
CA THR A 104 4.45 -12.07 -2.19
C THR A 104 5.13 -12.77 -3.37
N LEU A 105 5.05 -14.11 -3.44
CA LEU A 105 5.55 -14.88 -4.57
C LEU A 105 4.81 -14.53 -5.87
N ARG A 106 3.48 -14.40 -5.81
CA ARG A 106 2.65 -14.01 -6.96
C ARG A 106 2.98 -12.61 -7.46
N LEU A 107 3.23 -11.65 -6.56
CA LEU A 107 3.61 -10.27 -6.91
C LEU A 107 5.02 -10.15 -7.49
N HIS A 108 5.93 -11.07 -7.14
CA HIS A 108 7.26 -11.15 -7.76
C HIS A 108 7.27 -11.90 -9.10
N SER A 109 6.18 -12.60 -9.45
CA SER A 109 6.05 -13.27 -10.74
C SER A 109 5.85 -12.25 -11.87
N PRO A 110 6.42 -12.47 -13.07
CA PRO A 110 6.19 -11.62 -14.25
C PRO A 110 4.75 -11.69 -14.79
N ARG A 111 3.89 -12.51 -14.19
CA ARG A 111 2.47 -12.62 -14.55
C ARG A 111 1.72 -11.33 -14.19
N ARG A 112 0.89 -10.85 -15.13
CA ARG A 112 -0.07 -9.75 -14.89
C ARG A 112 -0.91 -10.02 -13.64
N VAL A 113 -1.17 -8.98 -12.88
CA VAL A 113 -2.03 -8.96 -11.69
C VAL A 113 -3.18 -8.03 -11.97
N SER A 114 -4.36 -8.32 -11.45
CA SER A 114 -5.48 -7.40 -11.62
C SER A 114 -5.34 -6.15 -10.74
N ALA A 115 -5.73 -4.98 -11.27
CA ALA A 115 -5.87 -3.76 -10.48
C ALA A 115 -6.83 -3.94 -9.28
N ARG A 116 -7.85 -4.80 -9.40
CA ARG A 116 -8.84 -5.09 -8.35
C ARG A 116 -8.19 -5.77 -7.13
N GLY A 117 -7.40 -6.81 -7.37
CA GLY A 117 -6.69 -7.53 -6.30
C GLY A 117 -5.65 -6.62 -5.64
N MET A 118 -4.90 -5.86 -6.44
CA MET A 118 -3.94 -4.87 -5.95
C MET A 118 -4.59 -3.79 -5.08
N ALA A 119 -5.73 -3.23 -5.51
CA ALA A 119 -6.49 -2.26 -4.73
C ALA A 119 -6.95 -2.82 -3.37
N ARG A 120 -7.42 -4.08 -3.34
CA ARG A 120 -7.80 -4.75 -2.09
C ARG A 120 -6.62 -4.93 -1.15
N LEU A 121 -5.44 -5.29 -1.67
CA LEU A 121 -4.21 -5.39 -0.88
C LEU A 121 -3.79 -4.02 -0.31
N GLN A 122 -3.84 -2.95 -1.12
CA GLN A 122 -3.53 -1.61 -0.65
C GLN A 122 -4.49 -1.15 0.46
N ARG A 123 -5.77 -1.50 0.35
CA ARG A 123 -6.76 -1.20 1.38
C ARG A 123 -6.44 -1.91 2.70
N VAL A 124 -6.07 -3.19 2.68
CA VAL A 124 -5.65 -3.92 3.89
C VAL A 124 -4.41 -3.28 4.53
N LEU A 125 -3.47 -2.82 3.73
CA LEU A 125 -2.25 -2.15 4.22
C LEU A 125 -2.52 -0.73 4.75
N SER A 126 -3.49 -0.02 4.18
CA SER A 126 -3.79 1.38 4.51
C SER A 126 -4.82 1.52 5.63
N ASP A 127 -5.60 0.48 5.90
CA ASP A 127 -6.54 0.40 7.02
C ASP A 127 -5.78 0.28 8.35
N GLY A 128 -5.38 1.42 8.93
CA GLY A 128 -4.63 1.50 10.20
C GLY A 128 -5.39 0.99 11.43
N CYS A 129 -6.70 0.80 11.29
CA CYS A 129 -7.57 0.16 12.29
C CYS A 129 -7.99 -1.26 11.87
N GLY A 130 -7.39 -1.79 10.79
CA GLY A 130 -7.67 -3.11 10.25
C GLY A 130 -6.90 -4.22 10.97
N PRO A 131 -7.22 -5.48 10.67
CA PRO A 131 -6.71 -6.65 11.40
C PRO A 131 -5.21 -6.88 11.26
N LEU A 132 -4.53 -6.12 10.40
CA LEU A 132 -3.08 -6.10 10.27
C LEU A 132 -2.40 -5.37 11.43
N TYR A 133 -3.09 -4.42 12.08
CA TYR A 133 -2.53 -3.58 13.12
C TYR A 133 -3.10 -3.94 14.49
N ALA A 134 -2.30 -3.77 15.55
CA ALA A 134 -2.61 -4.26 16.90
C ALA A 134 -3.88 -3.66 17.53
N ARG A 135 -4.35 -2.51 17.02
CA ARG A 135 -5.60 -1.87 17.46
C ARG A 135 -6.82 -2.27 16.64
N GLY A 136 -6.65 -3.07 15.60
CA GLY A 136 -7.71 -3.45 14.68
C GLY A 136 -8.28 -4.84 14.94
N GLY A 137 -9.59 -4.98 14.76
CA GLY A 137 -10.31 -6.24 14.86
C GLY A 137 -10.53 -6.92 13.50
N GLY A 138 -10.81 -8.22 13.54
CA GLY A 138 -11.16 -9.05 12.39
C GLY A 138 -10.10 -10.05 11.96
N ASN A 139 -10.40 -10.84 10.91
CA ASN A 139 -9.50 -11.86 10.40
C ASN A 139 -8.68 -11.33 9.21
N LEU A 140 -7.36 -11.25 9.40
CA LEU A 140 -6.43 -10.82 8.36
C LEU A 140 -6.35 -11.86 7.22
N ASP A 141 -6.36 -13.14 7.57
CA ASP A 141 -6.21 -14.25 6.63
C ASP A 141 -7.35 -14.25 5.60
N ASP A 142 -8.60 -14.15 6.04
CA ASP A 142 -9.77 -14.09 5.15
C ASP A 142 -9.71 -12.91 4.19
N ARG A 143 -9.33 -11.72 4.68
CA ARG A 143 -9.20 -10.52 3.84
C ARG A 143 -8.09 -10.68 2.80
N LEU A 144 -6.96 -11.24 3.19
CA LEU A 144 -5.84 -11.49 2.28
C LEU A 144 -6.16 -12.57 1.25
N ARG A 145 -6.86 -13.65 1.64
CA ARG A 145 -7.33 -14.67 0.69
C ARG A 145 -8.34 -14.09 -0.30
N ALA A 146 -9.28 -13.28 0.15
CA ALA A 146 -10.25 -12.62 -0.72
C ALA A 146 -9.59 -11.59 -1.67
N ALA A 147 -8.49 -10.96 -1.25
CA ALA A 147 -7.68 -10.11 -2.11
C ALA A 147 -6.87 -10.94 -3.13
N PHE A 148 -6.25 -12.02 -2.68
CA PHE A 148 -5.47 -12.93 -3.52
C PHE A 148 -6.32 -13.62 -4.61
N ALA A 149 -7.53 -14.04 -4.27
CA ALA A 149 -8.48 -14.63 -5.23
C ALA A 149 -8.90 -13.65 -6.34
N ALA A 150 -8.70 -12.34 -6.13
CA ALA A 150 -9.00 -11.32 -7.12
C ALA A 150 -7.78 -10.92 -7.97
N LEU A 151 -6.56 -11.43 -7.71
CA LEU A 151 -5.32 -11.08 -8.45
C LEU A 151 -5.19 -11.80 -9.79
#